data_AF-A0A8I0PEP4-F1
#
_entry.id   AF-A0A8I0PEP4-F1
#
_cell.length_a   1.000
_cell.length_b   1.000
_cell.length_c   1.000
_cell.angle_alpha   90.00
_cell.angle_beta   90.00
_cell.angle_gamma   90.00
#
_symmetry.space_group_name_H-M   'P 1'
#
loop_
_entity.id
_entity.type
_entity.pdbx_description
1 polymer ?
#
loop_
_entity_poly.entity_id
_entity_poly.type
_entity_poly.pdbx_seq_one_letter_code
_entity_poly.pdbx_strand_id
1 'polypeptide(L)' 'MRWDHLAENPATARDAALFGADMVTSRTFDTPEFRGMTFHEVRARTIVNRVPGASRMPFEWTVNPYRGCTHACLYCTA' A
#
# COMPACT_ATOMS: atom_id res chain seq x y z
N MET A 1 0.18 5.02 11.90
CA MET A 1 0.09 4.05 10.79
C MET A 1 1.49 3.77 10.26
N ARG A 2 1.74 2.59 9.68
CA ARG A 2 3.09 2.19 9.21
C ARG A 2 3.71 3.18 8.19
N TRP A 3 2.87 3.92 7.47
CA TRP A 3 3.23 4.99 6.54
C TRP A 3 3.73 6.28 7.20
N ASP A 4 3.32 6.57 8.44
CA ASP A 4 3.74 7.77 9.18
C ASP A 4 5.23 7.72 9.57
N HIS A 5 5.84 6.54 9.45
CA HIS A 5 7.25 6.30 9.75
C HIS A 5 8.15 6.33 8.50
N LEU A 6 7.63 6.74 7.34
CA LEU A 6 8.45 7.00 6.15
C LEU A 6 9.39 8.18 6.43
N ALA A 7 10.61 7.89 6.88
CA ALA A 7 11.65 8.88 7.14
C ALA A 7 12.64 8.94 5.98
N GLU A 8 12.96 10.15 5.51
CA GLU A 8 13.93 10.39 4.43
C GLU A 8 15.36 9.92 4.79
N ASN A 9 15.67 9.82 6.09
CA ASN A 9 16.98 9.41 6.58
C ASN A 9 16.97 7.93 7.05
N PRO A 10 17.73 7.03 6.39
CA PRO A 10 17.72 5.59 6.66
C PRO A 10 18.24 5.21 8.05
N ALA A 11 19.03 6.08 8.72
CA ALA A 11 19.48 5.84 10.09
C ALA A 11 18.35 5.96 11.14
N THR A 12 17.33 6.77 10.84
CA THR A 12 16.10 6.92 11.63
C THR A 12 14.97 6.00 11.17
N ALA A 13 15.05 5.44 9.96
CA ALA A 13 14.11 4.46 9.44
C ALA A 13 14.35 3.06 10.04
N ARG A 14 14.36 2.95 11.37
CA ARG A 14 14.45 1.64 12.04
C ARG A 14 13.06 1.06 12.23
N ASP A 15 12.87 -0.13 11.66
CA ASP A 15 11.80 -1.13 11.83
C ASP A 15 10.32 -0.77 11.58
N ALA A 16 9.98 0.52 11.45
CA ALA A 16 8.58 0.91 11.45
C ALA A 16 7.94 1.10 10.06
N ALA A 17 8.66 1.42 8.99
CA ALA A 17 8.05 1.67 7.67
C ALA A 17 7.89 0.40 6.80
N LEU A 18 6.92 0.39 5.87
CA LEU A 18 6.70 -0.74 4.94
C LEU A 18 7.70 -0.73 3.76
N PHE A 19 8.16 0.45 3.35
CA PHE A 19 9.12 0.67 2.26
C PHE A 19 10.17 1.70 2.69
N GLY A 20 11.35 1.66 2.05
CA GLY A 20 12.32 2.76 2.13
C GLY A 20 11.75 4.04 1.52
N ALA A 21 12.08 5.19 2.09
CA ALA A 21 11.56 6.48 1.61
C ALA A 21 11.98 6.78 0.15
N ASP A 22 13.11 6.24 -0.30
CA ASP A 22 13.60 6.31 -1.68
C ASP A 22 12.70 5.58 -2.69
N MET A 23 11.89 4.62 -2.23
CA MET A 23 10.98 3.83 -3.06
C MET A 23 9.54 4.35 -3.10
N VAL A 24 9.22 5.38 -2.32
CA VAL A 24 7.85 5.90 -2.19
C VAL A 24 7.78 7.34 -2.67
N THR A 25 6.89 7.63 -3.61
CA THR A 25 6.56 9.00 -4.00
C THR A 25 5.21 9.38 -3.42
N SER A 26 5.19 10.36 -2.51
CA SER A 26 3.93 10.85 -1.92
C SER A 26 3.40 12.03 -2.73
N ARG A 27 2.13 11.97 -3.16
CA ARG A 27 1.47 13.04 -3.91
C ARG A 27 0.07 13.31 -3.35
N THR A 28 -0.32 14.57 -3.40
CA THR A 28 -1.70 14.99 -3.13
C THR A 28 -2.37 15.29 -4.48
N PHE A 29 -3.54 14.71 -4.71
CA PHE A 29 -4.31 14.92 -5.93
C PHE A 29 -5.56 15.75 -5.60
N ASP A 30 -5.86 16.75 -6.43
CA ASP A 30 -7.08 17.53 -6.26
C ASP A 30 -8.26 16.72 -6.82
N THR A 31 -8.82 15.89 -5.94
CA THR A 31 -9.91 14.99 -6.22
C THR A 31 -10.97 15.22 -5.16
N PRO A 32 -12.10 15.86 -5.49
CA PRO A 32 -13.13 16.21 -4.52
C PRO A 32 -13.58 15.02 -3.67
N GLU A 33 -13.65 13.84 -4.27
CA GLU A 33 -14.09 12.59 -3.66
C GLU A 33 -13.07 11.98 -2.68
N PHE A 34 -11.80 12.42 -2.71
CA PHE A 34 -10.73 11.91 -1.87
C PHE A 34 -10.09 12.99 -0.99
N ARG A 35 -10.80 14.10 -0.72
CA ARG A 35 -10.30 15.18 0.14
C ARG A 35 -9.87 14.64 1.51
N GLY A 36 -8.65 14.99 1.93
CA GLY A 36 -8.06 14.53 3.20
C GLY A 36 -7.32 13.19 3.10
N MET A 37 -7.20 12.61 1.90
CA MET A 37 -6.38 11.42 1.67
C MET A 37 -5.00 11.77 1.10
N THR A 38 -3.98 11.07 1.57
CA THR A 38 -2.63 11.09 1.00
C THR A 38 -2.40 9.82 0.20
N PHE A 39 -1.91 9.96 -1.03
CA PHE A 39 -1.59 8.82 -1.88
C PHE A 39 -0.08 8.58 -1.87
N HIS A 40 0.30 7.36 -1.47
CA HIS A 40 1.67 6.88 -1.53
C HIS A 40 1.84 5.99 -2.76
N GLU A 41 2.54 6.51 -3.76
CA GLU A 41 2.90 5.76 -4.94
C GLU A 41 4.12 4.89 -4.64
N VAL A 42 4.00 3.58 -4.85
CA VAL A 42 5.08 2.62 -4.65
C VAL A 42 5.27 1.82 -5.92
N ARG A 43 6.53 1.67 -6.34
CA ARG A 43 6.86 0.85 -7.50
C ARG A 43 6.71 -0.64 -7.17
N ALA A 44 5.60 -1.22 -7.60
CA ALA A 44 5.39 -2.67 -7.53
C ALA A 44 5.94 -3.38 -8.77
N ARG A 45 6.42 -4.63 -8.60
CA ARG A 45 6.72 -5.52 -9.73
C ARG A 45 5.44 -5.90 -10.49
N THR A 46 4.36 -6.17 -9.74
CA THR A 46 2.99 -6.31 -10.24
C THR A 46 2.01 -5.88 -9.16
N ILE A 47 0.92 -5.22 -9.54
CA ILE A 47 -0.20 -4.88 -8.64
C ILE A 47 -1.30 -5.97 -8.64
N VAL A 48 -1.32 -6.78 -9.70
CA VAL A 48 -2.29 -7.86 -9.90
C VAL A 48 -1.61 -9.19 -9.60
N ASN A 49 -2.19 -9.97 -8.70
CA ASN A 49 -1.69 -11.29 -8.29
C ASN A 49 -2.68 -12.37 -8.70
N ARG A 50 -2.17 -13.50 -9.23
CA ARG A 50 -3.01 -14.69 -9.43
C ARG A 50 -3.40 -15.25 -8.08
N VAL A 51 -4.67 -15.59 -7.95
CA VAL A 51 -5.16 -16.36 -6.81
C VAL A 51 -4.74 -17.82 -7.00
N PRO A 52 -4.10 -18.46 -6.01
CA PRO A 52 -3.78 -19.88 -6.09
C PRO A 52 -5.04 -20.73 -6.25
N GLY A 53 -5.00 -21.78 -7.07
CA GLY A 53 -6.17 -22.64 -7.32
C GLY A 53 -6.71 -23.37 -6.08
N ALA A 54 -5.91 -23.48 -5.01
CA ALA A 54 -6.34 -24.01 -3.72
C ALA A 54 -7.11 -23.00 -2.85
N SER A 55 -7.19 -21.74 -3.28
CA SER A 55 -7.93 -20.68 -2.60
C SER A 55 -9.44 -20.92 -2.68
N ARG A 56 -10.16 -20.51 -1.64
CA ARG A 56 -11.64 -20.54 -1.62
C ARG A 56 -12.27 -19.30 -2.26
N MET A 57 -11.46 -18.36 -2.73
CA MET A 57 -11.95 -17.12 -3.31
C MET A 57 -12.59 -17.38 -4.69
N PRO A 58 -13.73 -16.77 -5.02
CA PRO A 58 -14.47 -17.03 -6.25
C PRO A 58 -13.88 -16.33 -7.50
N PHE A 59 -12.67 -15.79 -7.40
CA PHE A 59 -12.01 -15.01 -8.46
C PHE A 59 -10.57 -15.49 -8.67
N GLU A 60 -10.08 -15.37 -9.91
CA GLU A 60 -8.75 -15.86 -10.31
C GLU A 60 -7.62 -14.84 -10.09
N TRP A 61 -7.99 -13.57 -9.88
CA TRP A 61 -7.07 -12.45 -9.79
C TRP A 61 -7.43 -11.55 -8.62
N THR A 62 -6.41 -11.00 -7.98
CA THR A 62 -6.56 -10.02 -6.90
C THR A 62 -5.72 -8.79 -7.20
N VAL A 63 -6.21 -7.65 -6.74
CA VAL A 63 -5.39 -6.46 -6.55
C VAL A 63 -5.02 -6.42 -5.07
N ASN A 64 -3.74 -6.32 -4.76
CA ASN A 64 -3.30 -6.08 -3.39
C ASN A 64 -2.95 -4.60 -3.26
N PRO A 65 -3.91 -3.72 -2.93
CA PRO A 65 -3.54 -2.39 -2.48
C PRO A 65 -2.76 -2.59 -1.17
N TYR A 66 -1.54 -2.08 -1.10
CA TYR A 66 -0.78 -2.13 0.15
C TYR A 66 -1.59 -1.53 1.31
N ARG A 67 -1.29 -1.98 2.54
CA ARG A 67 -2.02 -1.62 3.77
C ARG A 67 -2.43 -0.15 3.80
N GLY A 68 -3.68 0.16 4.14
CA GLY A 68 -4.17 1.54 4.27
C GLY A 68 -5.09 2.04 3.14
N CYS A 69 -5.65 1.14 2.32
CA CYS A 69 -6.78 1.52 1.48
C CYS A 69 -8.01 1.83 2.35
N THR A 70 -8.90 2.70 1.85
CA THR A 70 -10.15 3.10 2.53
C THR A 70 -11.10 1.93 2.80
N HIS A 71 -10.93 0.83 2.09
CA HIS A 71 -11.76 -0.35 2.25
C HIS A 71 -11.48 -1.12 3.56
N ALA A 72 -10.29 -0.94 4.16
CA ALA A 72 -9.92 -1.49 5.47
C ALA A 72 -10.26 -2.98 5.68
N CYS A 73 -10.12 -3.81 4.63
CA CYS A 73 -10.51 -5.22 4.69
C CYS A 73 -9.72 -5.99 5.76
N LEU A 74 -10.42 -6.75 6.62
CA LEU A 74 -9.80 -7.60 7.65
C LEU A 74 -8.85 -8.67 7.08
N TYR A 75 -9.08 -9.09 5.84
CA TYR A 75 -8.25 -10.06 5.14
C TYR A 75 -7.07 -9.43 4.38
N CYS A 76 -7.01 -8.09 4.28
CA CYS A 76 -5.87 -7.39 3.67
C CYS A 76 -4.75 -7.25 4.71
N THR A 77 -4.07 -8.37 4.96
CA THR A 77 -3.03 -8.51 5.99
C THR A 77 -1.61 -8.20 5.48
N ALA A 78 -1.48 -7.69 4.25
CA ALA A 78 -0.20 -7.29 3.65
C ALA A 78 0.33 -6.00 4.30
#